data_AF-A0A3D4T8M8-F1
#
_entry.id   AF-A0A3D4T8M8-F1
#
_cell.length_a   1.000
_cell.length_b   1.000
_cell.length_c   1.000
_cell.angle_alpha   90.00
_cell.angle_beta   90.00
_cell.angle_gamma   90.00
#
_symmetry.space_group_name_H-M   'P 1'
#
loop_
_entity.id
_entity.type
_entity.pdbx_description
1 polymer ?
#
loop_
_entity_poly.entity_id
_entity_poly.type
_entity_poly.pdbx_seq_one_letter_code
_entity_poly.pdbx_strand_id
1 'polypeptide(L)'
;MKGILRNILLITLVVAIASCNAFKKNKPGKGLPDNGQLMGIAPVAKPNMERPNGMVYVPPGTFHLGPSDEDISFSYVTRNRQVSIPGFWMDATEITNNEYRQFVTWVRDSLAYKILFGQGINKPDDTTAVDWKKVRTIKWDKATIEKLNELNLAPDNRLFGKVEIDPDKLVYRVEFFDLNNAAKRENMGLPRKNFIVRRDQKVYPDTLVWMRDFTYSYNEPMTRRYFAHPSFGNYPVVGITWKQAEAFANWRTRYMNNYLERKKFATDGEYRLPTEAEWEYAARGNRTGSMFG
;
A
#
# COMPACT_ATOMS: atom_id res chain seq x y z
N MET A 1 31.97 30.86 -61.88
CA MET A 1 31.52 31.49 -60.60
C MET A 1 30.50 30.67 -59.80
N LYS A 2 29.70 29.76 -60.38
CA LYS A 2 28.67 29.00 -59.63
C LYS A 2 29.20 27.94 -58.65
N GLY A 3 30.38 27.36 -58.91
CA GLY A 3 30.99 26.34 -58.03
C GLY A 3 31.66 26.89 -56.77
N ILE A 4 32.24 28.09 -56.85
CA ILE A 4 32.91 28.76 -55.71
C ILE A 4 31.86 29.24 -54.71
N LEU A 5 30.73 29.78 -55.17
CA LEU A 5 29.61 30.18 -54.31
C LEU A 5 28.99 28.98 -53.57
N ARG A 6 28.88 27.82 -54.22
CA ARG A 6 28.36 26.59 -53.59
C ARG A 6 29.30 26.06 -52.50
N ASN A 7 30.61 26.15 -52.69
CA ASN A 7 31.58 25.70 -51.70
C ASN A 7 31.68 26.66 -50.51
N ILE A 8 31.59 27.98 -50.74
CA ILE A 8 31.52 28.98 -49.65
C ILE A 8 30.24 28.79 -48.83
N LEU A 9 29.11 28.49 -49.46
CA LEU A 9 27.83 28.26 -48.80
C LEU A 9 27.79 26.94 -48.01
N LEU A 10 28.54 25.93 -48.43
CA LEU A 10 28.75 24.69 -47.68
C LEU A 10 29.67 24.88 -46.47
N ILE A 11 30.71 25.71 -46.59
CA ILE A 11 31.63 26.00 -45.48
C ILE A 11 30.95 26.86 -44.41
N THR A 12 30.11 27.84 -44.78
CA THR A 12 29.33 28.62 -43.81
C THR A 12 28.26 27.79 -43.10
N LEU A 13 27.66 26.81 -43.79
CA LEU A 13 26.71 25.87 -43.19
C LEU A 13 27.37 24.94 -42.16
N VAL A 14 28.60 24.48 -42.40
CA VAL A 14 29.35 23.63 -41.47
C VAL A 14 29.79 24.43 -40.22
N VAL A 15 30.16 25.70 -40.37
CA VAL A 15 30.50 26.59 -39.23
C VAL A 15 29.27 26.92 -38.39
N ALA A 16 28.09 27.06 -39.02
CA ALA A 16 26.83 27.27 -38.32
C ALA A 16 26.37 26.04 -37.51
N ILE A 17 26.69 24.82 -37.95
CA ILE A 17 26.38 23.59 -37.21
C ILE A 17 27.38 23.37 -36.05
N ALA A 18 28.64 23.81 -36.20
CA ALA A 18 29.64 23.74 -35.13
C ALA A 18 29.37 24.73 -33.98
N SER A 19 28.70 25.86 -34.22
CA SER A 19 28.37 26.86 -33.19
C SER A 19 27.20 26.46 -32.29
N CYS A 20 26.41 25.45 -32.68
CA CYS A 20 25.31 24.92 -31.86
C CYS A 20 25.76 24.06 -30.67
N ASN A 21 27.07 23.77 -30.53
CA ASN A 21 27.61 23.09 -29.34
C ASN A 21 27.89 24.02 -28.14
N ALA A 22 27.69 25.34 -28.30
CA ALA A 22 27.88 26.32 -27.21
C ALA A 22 26.70 26.39 -26.23
N PHE A 23 25.56 25.75 -26.51
CA PHE A 23 24.40 25.68 -25.62
C PHE A 23 24.30 24.34 -24.88
N LYS A 24 25.41 23.86 -24.30
CA LYS A 24 25.32 22.90 -23.19
C LYS A 24 24.74 23.67 -21.99
N LYS A 25 23.41 23.59 -21.81
CA LYS A 25 22.77 23.94 -20.54
C LYS A 25 23.53 23.18 -19.44
N ASN A 26 24.32 23.90 -18.65
CA ASN A 26 24.90 23.38 -17.43
C ASN A 26 23.74 22.80 -16.63
N LYS A 27 23.73 21.48 -16.44
CA LYS A 27 22.80 20.85 -15.51
C LYS A 27 23.01 21.57 -14.17
N PRO A 28 21.98 22.14 -13.54
CA PRO A 28 22.16 22.76 -12.23
C PRO A 28 22.80 21.73 -11.31
N GLY A 29 23.97 22.08 -10.76
CA GLY A 29 24.73 21.20 -9.89
C GLY A 29 23.84 20.75 -8.73
N LYS A 30 23.90 19.47 -8.40
CA LYS A 30 23.18 18.88 -7.25
C LYS A 30 23.89 19.23 -5.93
N GLY A 31 24.11 20.52 -5.66
CA GLY A 31 24.81 20.99 -4.48
C GLY A 31 24.27 22.34 -4.02
N LEU A 32 24.61 22.74 -2.79
CA LEU A 32 24.30 24.08 -2.30
C LEU A 32 24.94 25.09 -3.26
N PRO A 33 24.20 26.09 -3.76
CA PRO A 33 24.81 27.15 -4.54
C PRO A 33 25.76 27.93 -3.64
N ASP A 34 27.03 27.94 -4.02
CA ASP A 34 28.13 28.62 -3.32
C ASP A 34 28.18 30.11 -3.70
N ASN A 35 27.04 30.78 -3.60
CA ASN A 35 26.90 32.21 -3.89
C ASN A 35 26.60 33.03 -2.62
N GLY A 36 26.70 32.41 -1.44
CA GLY A 36 26.41 33.05 -0.15
C GLY A 36 24.93 33.47 0.03
N GLN A 37 24.06 33.16 -0.93
CA GLN A 37 22.65 33.54 -0.93
C GLN A 37 21.77 32.37 -0.47
N LEU A 38 20.69 32.69 0.26
CA LEU A 38 19.67 31.71 0.65
C LEU A 38 18.79 31.37 -0.57
N MET A 39 19.19 30.36 -1.33
CA MET A 39 18.48 29.94 -2.56
C MET A 39 17.56 28.73 -2.35
N GLY A 40 17.58 28.13 -1.15
CA GLY A 40 16.84 26.91 -0.85
C GLY A 40 17.40 25.67 -1.57
N ILE A 41 17.10 24.48 -1.02
CA ILE A 41 17.46 23.19 -1.64
C ILE A 41 16.16 22.47 -1.96
N ALA A 42 15.92 22.20 -3.24
CA ALA A 42 14.79 21.39 -3.65
C ALA A 42 14.99 19.93 -3.22
N PRO A 43 13.94 19.22 -2.77
CA PRO A 43 14.03 17.80 -2.48
C PRO A 43 14.48 17.04 -3.73
N VAL A 44 15.34 16.03 -3.54
CA VAL A 44 15.92 15.24 -4.64
C VAL A 44 14.85 14.38 -5.34
N ALA A 45 13.75 14.09 -4.65
CA ALA A 45 12.69 13.22 -5.12
C ALA A 45 11.81 13.93 -6.15
N LYS A 46 11.51 13.24 -7.25
CA LYS A 46 10.58 13.74 -8.28
C LYS A 46 9.14 13.66 -7.78
N PRO A 47 8.26 14.62 -8.09
CA PRO A 47 6.84 14.48 -7.78
C PRO A 47 6.28 13.25 -8.52
N ASN A 48 5.52 12.42 -7.81
CA ASN A 48 4.72 11.38 -8.43
C ASN A 48 3.40 12.01 -8.91
N MET A 49 3.12 11.96 -10.21
CA MET A 49 1.89 12.52 -10.80
C MET A 49 0.97 11.41 -11.34
N GLU A 50 1.34 10.15 -11.18
CA GLU A 50 0.53 9.03 -11.68
C GLU A 50 -0.63 8.77 -10.72
N ARG A 51 -1.83 8.67 -11.28
CA ARG A 51 -3.02 8.23 -10.54
C ARG A 51 -2.76 6.84 -9.93
N PRO A 52 -3.01 6.63 -8.63
CA PRO A 52 -2.92 5.29 -8.06
C PRO A 52 -3.88 4.34 -8.77
N ASN A 53 -3.42 3.13 -9.09
CA ASN A 53 -4.24 2.15 -9.80
C ASN A 53 -5.44 1.73 -8.95
N GLY A 54 -6.62 1.64 -9.56
CA GLY A 54 -7.85 1.22 -8.89
C GLY A 54 -8.48 2.27 -7.94
N MET A 55 -7.91 3.48 -7.85
CA MET A 55 -8.42 4.55 -7.01
C MET A 55 -9.07 5.68 -7.80
N VAL A 56 -10.07 6.31 -7.19
CA VAL A 56 -10.79 7.48 -7.67
C VAL A 56 -10.52 8.65 -6.74
N TYR A 57 -10.34 9.84 -7.32
CA TYR A 57 -10.16 11.07 -6.55
C TYR A 57 -11.53 11.60 -6.12
N VAL A 58 -11.69 11.76 -4.81
CA VAL A 58 -12.85 12.38 -4.16
C VAL A 58 -12.51 13.84 -3.89
N PRO A 59 -13.25 14.81 -4.49
CA PRO A 59 -12.93 16.22 -4.34
C PRO A 59 -13.23 16.73 -2.92
N PRO A 60 -12.48 17.74 -2.44
CA PRO A 60 -12.75 18.36 -1.15
C PRO A 60 -14.15 18.97 -1.12
N GLY A 61 -14.81 18.88 0.03
CA GLY A 61 -16.14 19.44 0.21
C GLY A 61 -16.57 19.46 1.67
N THR A 62 -17.74 20.05 1.90
CA THR A 62 -18.37 20.06 3.21
C THR A 62 -19.71 19.34 3.12
N PHE A 63 -20.05 18.56 4.14
CA PHE A 63 -21.35 17.90 4.22
C PHE A 63 -21.89 17.91 5.64
N HIS A 64 -23.21 17.83 5.76
CA HIS A 64 -23.89 17.71 7.05
C HIS A 64 -24.04 16.23 7.40
N LEU A 65 -23.28 15.79 8.40
CA LEU A 65 -23.35 14.47 8.98
C LEU A 65 -24.45 14.50 10.06
N GLY A 66 -25.52 13.76 9.86
CA GLY A 66 -26.71 13.72 10.72
C GLY A 66 -27.46 12.41 10.49
N PRO A 67 -28.52 12.12 11.27
CA PRO A 67 -29.28 10.89 11.14
C PRO A 67 -29.73 10.70 9.69
N SER A 68 -29.19 9.67 9.04
CA SER A 68 -29.80 9.04 7.88
C SER A 68 -31.11 8.38 8.32
N ASP A 69 -32.04 8.21 7.37
CA ASP A 69 -33.41 7.69 7.54
C ASP A 69 -33.54 6.28 8.17
N GLU A 70 -32.45 5.66 8.64
CA GLU A 70 -32.43 4.32 9.23
C GLU A 70 -32.63 4.28 10.76
N ASP A 71 -32.76 5.42 11.44
CA ASP A 71 -33.14 5.41 12.86
C ASP A 71 -34.64 5.17 13.03
N ILE A 72 -35.02 3.89 13.10
CA ILE A 72 -36.38 3.40 13.38
C ILE A 72 -36.93 3.99 14.70
N SER A 73 -36.05 4.47 15.59
CA SER A 73 -36.41 4.97 16.92
C SER A 73 -36.99 6.39 16.93
N PHE A 74 -37.01 7.15 15.82
CA PHE A 74 -37.49 8.55 15.76
C PHE A 74 -36.98 9.45 16.90
N SER A 75 -35.83 9.13 17.48
CA SER A 75 -35.45 9.66 18.79
C SER A 75 -34.82 11.04 18.73
N TYR A 76 -34.55 11.59 17.53
CA TYR A 76 -34.04 12.95 17.26
C TYR A 76 -32.86 13.39 18.16
N VAL A 77 -32.10 12.45 18.75
CA VAL A 77 -31.00 12.77 19.69
C VAL A 77 -29.67 13.02 19.00
N THR A 78 -29.52 12.65 17.73
CA THR A 78 -28.29 12.87 16.97
C THR A 78 -28.30 14.24 16.29
N ARG A 79 -27.38 15.12 16.71
CA ARG A 79 -27.26 16.48 16.15
C ARG A 79 -26.53 16.44 14.81
N ASN A 80 -27.04 17.17 13.82
CA ASN A 80 -26.31 17.39 12.57
C ASN A 80 -25.01 18.15 12.85
N ARG A 81 -23.88 17.57 12.46
CA ARG A 81 -22.54 18.18 12.50
C ARG A 81 -22.06 18.44 11.08
N GLN A 82 -21.63 19.66 10.79
CA GLN A 82 -20.99 19.97 9.50
C GLN A 82 -19.54 19.49 9.56
N VAL A 83 -19.15 18.64 8.62
CA VAL A 83 -17.78 18.12 8.51
C VAL A 83 -17.20 18.57 7.17
N SER A 84 -15.98 19.11 7.22
CA SER A 84 -15.19 19.45 6.04
C SER A 84 -14.20 18.32 5.76
N ILE A 85 -14.21 17.79 4.55
CA ILE A 85 -13.32 16.70 4.12
C ILE A 85 -12.33 17.25 3.08
N PRO A 86 -11.01 17.08 3.28
CA PRO A 86 -10.03 17.41 2.26
C PRO A 86 -10.14 16.43 1.08
N GLY A 87 -9.63 16.81 -0.09
CA GLY A 87 -9.61 15.90 -1.25
C GLY A 87 -8.73 14.70 -0.98
N PHE A 88 -9.20 13.49 -1.29
CA PHE A 88 -8.48 12.25 -1.04
C PHE A 88 -8.73 11.22 -2.14
N TRP A 89 -7.90 10.19 -2.19
CA TRP A 89 -8.07 9.06 -3.09
C TRP A 89 -8.73 7.91 -2.34
N MET A 90 -9.72 7.26 -2.97
CA MET A 90 -10.41 6.09 -2.43
C MET A 90 -10.42 4.97 -3.46
N ASP A 91 -10.30 3.71 -3.04
CA ASP A 91 -10.47 2.58 -3.96
C ASP A 91 -11.87 2.59 -4.58
N ALA A 92 -11.94 2.33 -5.88
CA ALA A 92 -13.20 2.35 -6.64
C ALA A 92 -14.10 1.15 -6.34
N THR A 93 -13.49 0.03 -5.97
CA THR A 93 -14.16 -1.24 -5.67
C THR A 93 -13.60 -1.81 -4.37
N GLU A 94 -14.33 -2.72 -3.76
CA GLU A 94 -13.84 -3.51 -2.64
C GLU A 94 -12.56 -4.27 -3.01
N ILE A 95 -11.71 -4.52 -2.02
CA ILE A 95 -10.48 -5.29 -2.22
C ILE A 95 -10.82 -6.72 -2.61
N THR A 96 -10.30 -7.14 -3.75
CA THR A 96 -10.55 -8.46 -4.31
C THR A 96 -9.71 -9.54 -3.61
N ASN A 97 -10.15 -10.79 -3.71
CA ASN A 97 -9.39 -11.94 -3.23
C ASN A 97 -8.00 -12.00 -3.87
N ASN A 98 -7.84 -11.62 -5.15
CA ASN A 98 -6.54 -11.59 -5.82
C ASN A 98 -5.59 -10.54 -5.22
N GLU A 99 -6.09 -9.34 -4.93
CA GLU A 99 -5.29 -8.28 -4.29
C GLU A 99 -4.89 -8.68 -2.86
N TYR A 100 -5.81 -9.28 -2.10
CA TYR A 100 -5.49 -9.75 -0.77
C TYR A 100 -4.54 -10.97 -0.79
N ARG A 101 -4.66 -11.87 -1.77
CA ARG A 101 -3.68 -12.96 -1.99
C ARG A 101 -2.29 -12.42 -2.30
N GLN A 102 -2.17 -11.27 -2.97
CA GLN A 102 -0.87 -10.64 -3.17
C GLN A 102 -0.20 -10.28 -1.84
N PHE A 103 -0.98 -9.79 -0.86
CA PHE A 103 -0.48 -9.54 0.48
C PHE A 103 -0.08 -10.84 1.20
N VAL A 104 -0.95 -11.85 1.20
CA VAL A 104 -0.67 -13.13 1.87
C VAL A 104 0.55 -13.83 1.26
N THR A 105 0.69 -13.84 -0.06
CA THR A 105 1.85 -14.42 -0.75
C THR A 105 3.12 -13.62 -0.49
N TRP A 106 3.04 -12.29 -0.44
CA TRP A 106 4.17 -11.45 -0.04
C TRP A 106 4.66 -11.79 1.38
N VAL A 107 3.74 -11.96 2.34
CA VAL A 107 4.09 -12.33 3.72
C VAL A 107 4.71 -13.72 3.76
N ARG A 108 4.07 -14.70 3.12
CA ARG A 108 4.58 -16.07 3.00
C ARG A 108 6.01 -16.09 2.44
N ASP A 109 6.23 -15.40 1.33
CA ASP A 109 7.51 -15.38 0.63
C ASP A 109 8.58 -14.64 1.46
N SER A 110 8.18 -13.57 2.17
CA SER A 110 9.06 -12.83 3.09
C SER A 110 9.52 -13.69 4.27
N LEU A 111 8.62 -14.50 4.85
CA LEU A 111 8.93 -15.40 5.95
C LEU A 111 9.78 -16.57 5.49
N ALA A 112 9.47 -17.14 4.32
CA ALA A 112 10.27 -18.20 3.72
C ALA A 112 11.71 -17.75 3.43
N TYR A 113 11.90 -16.52 2.93
CA TYR A 113 13.23 -15.95 2.76
C TYR A 113 14.00 -15.86 4.08
N LYS A 114 13.37 -15.36 5.14
CA LYS A 114 13.98 -15.23 6.46
C LYS A 114 14.45 -16.60 7.00
N ILE A 115 13.62 -17.63 6.86
CA ILE A 115 13.95 -19.01 7.27
C ILE A 115 15.11 -19.57 6.43
N LEU A 116 15.04 -19.50 5.10
CA LEU A 116 16.03 -20.11 4.21
C LEU A 116 17.40 -19.45 4.27
N PHE A 117 17.47 -18.15 4.56
CA PHE A 117 18.72 -17.38 4.60
C PHE A 117 19.18 -17.06 6.03
N GLY A 118 18.69 -17.80 7.04
CA GLY A 118 19.26 -17.82 8.39
C GLY A 118 18.94 -16.60 9.27
N GLN A 119 17.92 -15.81 8.91
CA GLN A 119 17.45 -14.71 9.73
C GLN A 119 16.22 -15.18 10.49
N GLY A 120 16.41 -15.63 11.73
CA GLY A 120 15.33 -16.16 12.57
C GLY A 120 14.06 -15.30 12.59
N ILE A 121 12.92 -15.95 12.74
CA ILE A 121 11.57 -15.35 12.67
C ILE A 121 11.42 -14.20 13.69
N ASN A 122 10.87 -13.06 13.24
CA ASN A 122 10.35 -11.99 14.09
C ASN A 122 11.30 -11.39 15.14
N LYS A 123 12.62 -11.42 14.92
CA LYS A 123 13.58 -10.74 15.81
C LYS A 123 13.28 -9.24 15.91
N PRO A 124 13.39 -8.63 17.11
CA PRO A 124 13.05 -7.22 17.34
C PRO A 124 13.99 -6.22 16.63
N ASP A 125 15.12 -6.71 16.13
CA ASP A 125 16.20 -5.92 15.51
C ASP A 125 16.42 -6.27 14.02
N ASP A 126 15.40 -6.83 13.37
CA ASP A 126 15.47 -7.26 11.97
C ASP A 126 15.42 -6.05 11.02
N THR A 127 16.53 -5.31 10.95
CA THR A 127 16.75 -4.16 10.05
C THR A 127 17.02 -4.57 8.61
N THR A 128 17.10 -5.87 8.33
CA THR A 128 17.47 -6.38 7.00
C THR A 128 16.27 -6.40 6.06
N ALA A 129 16.37 -5.58 5.01
CA ALA A 129 15.41 -5.57 3.93
C ALA A 129 15.42 -6.91 3.18
N VAL A 130 14.24 -7.43 2.85
CA VAL A 130 14.08 -8.65 2.08
C VAL A 130 14.61 -8.46 0.66
N ASP A 131 15.58 -9.29 0.25
CA ASP A 131 16.11 -9.30 -1.11
C ASP A 131 15.10 -9.95 -2.09
N TRP A 132 14.19 -9.16 -2.64
CA TRP A 132 13.16 -9.64 -3.58
C TRP A 132 13.70 -10.33 -4.84
N LYS A 133 14.97 -10.11 -5.21
CA LYS A 133 15.62 -10.85 -6.31
C LYS A 133 15.80 -12.32 -5.97
N LYS A 134 16.28 -12.62 -4.75
CA LYS A 134 16.49 -13.99 -4.27
C LYS A 134 15.15 -14.68 -4.01
N VAL A 135 14.16 -13.94 -3.48
CA VAL A 135 12.80 -14.45 -3.27
C VAL A 135 12.20 -15.00 -4.55
N ARG A 136 12.32 -14.26 -5.67
CA ARG A 136 11.81 -14.70 -6.98
C ARG A 136 12.47 -15.97 -7.53
N THR A 137 13.64 -16.34 -7.02
CA THR A 137 14.36 -17.55 -7.42
C THR A 137 13.95 -18.77 -6.58
N ILE A 138 13.20 -18.58 -5.48
CA ILE A 138 12.73 -19.66 -4.62
C ILE A 138 11.69 -20.48 -5.39
N LYS A 139 12.00 -21.77 -5.63
CA LYS A 139 11.04 -22.75 -6.14
C LYS A 139 10.30 -23.40 -4.98
N TRP A 140 8.97 -23.44 -5.07
CA TRP A 140 8.09 -24.04 -4.07
C TRP A 140 7.95 -25.56 -4.28
N ASP A 141 9.10 -26.25 -4.37
CA ASP A 141 9.17 -27.70 -4.52
C ASP A 141 9.14 -28.38 -3.14
N LYS A 142 8.84 -29.69 -3.11
CA LYS A 142 8.76 -30.48 -1.86
C LYS A 142 9.99 -30.31 -0.96
N ALA A 143 11.19 -30.25 -1.54
CA ALA A 143 12.45 -30.05 -0.81
C ALA A 143 12.56 -28.66 -0.15
N THR A 144 12.01 -27.62 -0.77
CA THR A 144 11.97 -26.27 -0.18
C THR A 144 10.94 -26.22 0.94
N ILE A 145 9.79 -26.86 0.75
CA ILE A 145 8.74 -26.94 1.76
C ILE A 145 9.25 -27.69 3.00
N GLU A 146 10.00 -28.78 2.85
CA GLU A 146 10.63 -29.49 3.98
C GLU A 146 11.65 -28.63 4.73
N LYS A 147 12.37 -27.72 4.06
CA LYS A 147 13.25 -26.74 4.74
C LYS A 147 12.45 -25.69 5.52
N LEU A 148 11.19 -25.47 5.15
CA LEU A 148 10.26 -24.55 5.82
C LEU A 148 9.44 -25.25 6.92
N ASN A 149 10.03 -26.22 7.62
CA ASN A 149 9.35 -26.96 8.71
C ASN A 149 8.71 -26.03 9.75
N GLU A 150 9.33 -24.88 10.04
CA GLU A 150 8.79 -23.91 10.99
C GLU A 150 7.45 -23.31 10.55
N LEU A 151 7.22 -23.14 9.24
CA LEU A 151 6.04 -22.47 8.66
C LEU A 151 4.95 -23.47 8.21
N ASN A 152 5.26 -24.77 8.17
CA ASN A 152 4.31 -25.82 7.81
C ASN A 152 3.40 -26.23 8.98
N LEU A 153 2.24 -26.82 8.66
CA LEU A 153 1.39 -27.48 9.66
C LEU A 153 2.15 -28.65 10.31
N ALA A 154 1.91 -28.83 11.61
CA ALA A 154 2.32 -30.04 12.32
C ALA A 154 1.70 -31.29 11.65
N PRO A 155 2.39 -32.44 11.67
CA PRO A 155 1.91 -33.67 11.02
C PRO A 155 0.46 -34.03 11.36
N ASP A 156 0.05 -33.83 12.62
CA ASP A 156 -1.27 -34.21 13.14
C ASP A 156 -2.41 -33.35 12.58
N ASN A 157 -2.12 -32.09 12.19
CA ASN A 157 -3.12 -31.17 11.65
C ASN A 157 -3.25 -31.25 10.12
N ARG A 158 -2.48 -32.12 9.44
CA ARG A 158 -2.46 -32.21 7.98
C ARG A 158 -3.60 -33.06 7.46
N LEU A 159 -4.42 -32.50 6.58
CA LEU A 159 -5.44 -33.27 5.86
C LEU A 159 -4.77 -34.14 4.79
N PHE A 160 -5.03 -35.45 4.80
CA PHE A 160 -4.42 -36.45 3.89
C PHE A 160 -2.88 -36.49 3.92
N GLY A 161 -2.25 -36.07 5.02
CA GLY A 161 -0.79 -36.07 5.16
C GLY A 161 -0.05 -35.12 4.21
N LYS A 162 -0.77 -34.25 3.49
CA LYS A 162 -0.17 -33.24 2.61
C LYS A 162 0.50 -32.16 3.43
N VAL A 163 1.75 -31.84 3.07
CA VAL A 163 2.47 -30.74 3.73
C VAL A 163 1.93 -29.44 3.20
N GLU A 164 1.26 -28.69 4.08
CA GLU A 164 0.69 -27.39 3.79
C GLU A 164 1.27 -26.34 4.74
N ILE A 165 1.21 -25.09 4.30
CA ILE A 165 1.64 -23.92 5.07
C ILE A 165 0.57 -23.59 6.10
N ASP A 166 1.00 -23.34 7.34
CA ASP A 166 0.09 -23.03 8.43
C ASP A 166 -0.43 -21.58 8.30
N PRO A 167 -1.76 -21.40 8.09
CA PRO A 167 -2.37 -20.07 8.04
C PRO A 167 -2.05 -19.20 9.26
N ASP A 168 -1.96 -19.80 10.45
CA ASP A 168 -1.77 -19.08 11.71
C ASP A 168 -0.35 -18.55 11.89
N LYS A 169 0.62 -19.16 11.20
CA LYS A 169 2.03 -18.74 11.23
C LYS A 169 2.34 -17.64 10.23
N LEU A 170 1.41 -17.33 9.33
CA LEU A 170 1.51 -16.18 8.44
C LEU A 170 1.21 -14.90 9.22
N VAL A 171 2.23 -14.38 9.89
CA VAL A 171 2.15 -13.19 10.73
C VAL A 171 2.90 -12.04 10.07
N TYR A 172 2.20 -10.91 9.92
CA TYR A 172 2.77 -9.65 9.46
C TYR A 172 2.96 -8.70 10.64
N ARG A 173 4.16 -8.11 10.73
CA ARG A 173 4.47 -7.08 11.70
C ARG A 173 4.10 -5.72 11.12
N VAL A 174 3.01 -5.16 11.65
CA VAL A 174 2.57 -3.79 11.39
C VAL A 174 3.43 -2.85 12.22
N GLU A 175 4.00 -1.85 11.57
CA GLU A 175 4.71 -0.78 12.25
C GLU A 175 4.21 0.56 11.74
N PHE A 176 3.79 1.43 12.64
CA PHE A 176 3.42 2.79 12.30
C PHE A 176 3.87 3.75 13.41
N PHE A 177 3.95 5.01 13.04
CA PHE A 177 4.36 6.08 13.94
C PHE A 177 3.11 6.79 14.46
N ASP A 178 2.91 6.77 15.77
CA ASP A 178 1.76 7.44 16.38
C ASP A 178 2.00 8.96 16.43
N LEU A 179 1.56 9.62 15.36
CA LEU A 179 1.67 11.07 15.21
C LEU A 179 0.90 11.82 16.30
N ASN A 180 -0.26 11.31 16.73
CA ASN A 180 -1.11 11.99 17.71
C ASN A 180 -0.45 12.01 19.09
N ASN A 181 0.12 10.88 19.51
CA ASN A 181 0.85 10.82 20.77
C ASN A 181 2.18 11.57 20.67
N ALA A 182 2.89 11.50 19.54
CA ALA A 182 4.14 12.23 19.34
C ALA A 182 3.95 13.76 19.29
N ALA A 183 2.81 14.25 18.80
CA ALA A 183 2.52 15.68 18.66
C ALA A 183 2.13 16.36 19.99
N LYS A 184 1.86 15.60 21.06
CA LYS A 184 1.55 16.17 22.38
C LYS A 184 2.74 16.97 22.88
N ARG A 185 2.49 18.18 23.42
CA ARG A 185 3.54 19.08 23.94
C ARG A 185 4.40 18.44 25.03
N GLU A 186 3.82 17.54 25.82
CA GLU A 186 4.49 16.77 26.87
C GLU A 186 5.60 15.87 26.33
N ASN A 187 5.46 15.42 25.08
CA ASN A 187 6.35 14.46 24.44
C ASN A 187 7.43 15.12 23.57
N MET A 188 7.58 16.43 23.71
CA MET A 188 8.54 17.23 22.94
C MET A 188 9.98 16.79 23.25
N GLY A 189 10.75 16.46 22.22
CA GLY A 189 12.16 16.07 22.34
C GLY A 189 12.42 14.59 22.69
N LEU A 190 11.37 13.80 22.94
CA LEU A 190 11.52 12.35 23.12
C LEU A 190 11.95 11.66 21.82
N PRO A 191 12.73 10.58 21.88
CA PRO A 191 13.20 9.88 20.70
C PRO A 191 12.04 9.23 19.96
N ARG A 192 12.11 9.25 18.62
CA ARG A 192 11.11 8.66 17.71
C ARG A 192 10.72 7.22 18.09
N LYS A 193 11.68 6.43 18.60
CA LYS A 193 11.51 5.04 19.01
C LYS A 193 10.31 4.82 19.95
N ASN A 194 10.03 5.77 20.84
CA ASN A 194 9.00 5.63 21.86
C ASN A 194 7.57 5.69 21.29
N PHE A 195 7.40 6.24 20.09
CA PHE A 195 6.11 6.38 19.42
C PHE A 195 5.93 5.41 18.25
N ILE A 196 6.84 4.46 18.08
CA ILE A 196 6.70 3.40 17.08
C ILE A 196 5.87 2.28 17.71
N VAL A 197 4.64 2.14 17.23
CA VAL A 197 3.76 1.05 17.63
C VAL A 197 4.03 -0.14 16.71
N ARG A 198 4.33 -1.28 17.32
CA ARG A 198 4.53 -2.56 16.62
C ARG A 198 3.43 -3.53 17.00
N ARG A 199 2.80 -4.17 16.02
CA ARG A 199 1.76 -5.18 16.24
C ARG A 199 1.98 -6.35 15.29
N ASP A 200 1.97 -7.56 15.85
CA ASP A 200 2.05 -8.79 15.08
C ASP A 200 0.62 -9.26 14.80
N GLN A 201 0.25 -9.35 13.50
CA GLN A 201 -1.10 -9.68 13.06
C GLN A 201 -1.08 -10.87 12.10
N LYS A 202 -1.88 -11.89 12.38
CA LYS A 202 -2.14 -13.01 11.44
C LYS A 202 -2.80 -12.47 10.18
N VAL A 203 -2.34 -12.84 9.00
CA VAL A 203 -2.84 -12.26 7.74
C VAL A 203 -3.80 -13.14 6.96
N TYR A 204 -3.80 -14.45 7.20
CA TYR A 204 -4.70 -15.35 6.46
C TYR A 204 -6.17 -15.11 6.88
N PRO A 205 -7.11 -15.01 5.93
CA PRO A 205 -8.52 -14.79 6.24
C PRO A 205 -9.17 -16.03 6.85
N ASP A 206 -10.17 -15.83 7.70
CA ASP A 206 -10.99 -16.91 8.25
C ASP A 206 -11.91 -17.47 7.15
N THR A 207 -11.60 -18.66 6.66
CA THR A 207 -12.39 -19.31 5.60
C THR A 207 -13.67 -19.93 6.14
N LEU A 208 -13.77 -20.21 7.45
CA LEU A 208 -14.92 -20.86 8.09
C LEU A 208 -16.09 -19.91 8.33
N VAL A 209 -15.90 -18.61 8.10
CA VAL A 209 -16.94 -17.57 8.22
C VAL A 209 -18.22 -17.93 7.46
N TRP A 210 -18.09 -18.56 6.29
CA TRP A 210 -19.20 -18.97 5.43
C TRP A 210 -20.12 -20.02 6.03
N MET A 211 -19.62 -20.82 6.98
CA MET A 211 -20.41 -21.82 7.72
C MET A 211 -20.81 -21.31 9.10
N ARG A 212 -19.92 -20.58 9.79
CA ARG A 212 -20.17 -20.09 11.15
C ARG A 212 -21.31 -19.08 11.18
N ASP A 213 -21.30 -18.13 10.24
CA ASP A 213 -22.23 -17.00 10.28
C ASP A 213 -23.52 -17.29 9.50
N PHE A 214 -23.54 -18.36 8.68
CA PHE A 214 -24.69 -18.78 7.86
C PHE A 214 -25.08 -20.25 8.15
N THR A 215 -25.56 -20.50 9.36
CA THR A 215 -25.82 -21.86 9.89
C THR A 215 -26.84 -22.68 9.07
N TYR A 216 -27.71 -22.04 8.27
CA TYR A 216 -28.78 -22.69 7.51
C TYR A 216 -28.54 -22.74 5.99
N SER A 217 -27.35 -22.35 5.50
CA SER A 217 -27.04 -22.32 4.07
C SER A 217 -25.99 -23.38 3.70
N TYR A 218 -26.17 -24.05 2.55
CA TYR A 218 -25.19 -25.00 2.01
C TYR A 218 -23.96 -24.27 1.43
N ASN A 219 -23.13 -23.71 2.33
CA ASN A 219 -21.98 -22.87 1.98
C ASN A 219 -20.62 -23.59 2.11
N GLU A 220 -20.62 -24.93 2.26
CA GLU A 220 -19.39 -25.72 2.27
C GLU A 220 -18.49 -25.46 1.03
N PRO A 221 -19.05 -25.33 -0.21
CA PRO A 221 -18.23 -25.03 -1.37
C PRO A 221 -17.52 -23.67 -1.26
N MET A 222 -18.17 -22.66 -0.66
CA MET A 222 -17.58 -21.34 -0.43
C MET A 222 -16.44 -21.44 0.59
N THR A 223 -16.70 -22.08 1.73
CA THR A 223 -15.70 -22.29 2.79
C THR A 223 -14.40 -22.90 2.26
N ARG A 224 -14.50 -23.90 1.38
CA ARG A 224 -13.35 -24.63 0.86
C ARG A 224 -12.62 -23.91 -0.27
N ARG A 225 -13.31 -23.08 -1.06
CA ARG A 225 -12.79 -22.59 -2.35
C ARG A 225 -12.77 -21.08 -2.50
N TYR A 226 -13.50 -20.31 -1.71
CA TYR A 226 -13.67 -18.88 -1.91
C TYR A 226 -12.32 -18.15 -1.95
N PHE A 227 -11.49 -18.30 -0.92
CA PHE A 227 -10.19 -17.65 -0.89
C PHE A 227 -9.14 -18.33 -1.77
N ALA A 228 -9.24 -19.63 -2.08
CA ALA A 228 -8.19 -20.37 -2.78
C ALA A 228 -8.39 -20.48 -4.30
N HIS A 229 -9.64 -20.52 -4.79
CA HIS A 229 -9.93 -20.87 -6.18
C HIS A 229 -9.82 -19.65 -7.12
N PRO A 230 -9.30 -19.82 -8.36
CA PRO A 230 -9.18 -18.72 -9.32
C PRO A 230 -10.50 -18.03 -9.69
N SER A 231 -11.59 -18.77 -9.80
CA SER A 231 -12.92 -18.20 -10.17
C SER A 231 -13.42 -17.13 -9.20
N PHE A 232 -13.02 -17.19 -7.93
CA PHE A 232 -13.39 -16.21 -6.92
C PHE A 232 -12.37 -15.07 -6.79
N GLY A 233 -11.37 -15.00 -7.70
CA GLY A 233 -10.27 -14.05 -7.60
C GLY A 233 -10.69 -12.58 -7.64
N ASN A 234 -11.74 -12.24 -8.39
CA ASN A 234 -12.24 -10.86 -8.51
C ASN A 234 -13.43 -10.55 -7.58
N TYR A 235 -13.76 -11.48 -6.68
CA TYR A 235 -14.77 -11.27 -5.64
C TYR A 235 -14.13 -10.58 -4.44
N PRO A 236 -14.90 -9.83 -3.64
CA PRO A 236 -14.37 -9.18 -2.45
C PRO A 236 -13.77 -10.18 -1.47
N VAL A 237 -12.78 -9.77 -0.71
CA VAL A 237 -12.23 -10.59 0.37
C VAL A 237 -13.22 -10.64 1.54
N VAL A 238 -13.45 -11.84 2.08
CA VAL A 238 -14.37 -12.09 3.20
C VAL A 238 -13.63 -12.85 4.29
N GLY A 239 -14.03 -12.66 5.55
CA GLY A 239 -13.40 -13.32 6.71
C GLY A 239 -12.16 -12.61 7.24
N ILE A 240 -12.05 -11.29 7.03
CA ILE A 240 -10.98 -10.47 7.59
C ILE A 240 -11.47 -9.62 8.76
N THR A 241 -10.63 -9.48 9.78
CA THR A 241 -10.87 -8.58 10.92
C THR A 241 -10.41 -7.16 10.61
N TRP A 242 -10.90 -6.17 11.37
CA TRP A 242 -10.46 -4.78 11.25
C TRP A 242 -8.93 -4.62 11.34
N LYS A 243 -8.30 -5.34 12.29
CA LYS A 243 -6.84 -5.31 12.47
C LYS A 243 -6.09 -5.90 11.28
N GLN A 244 -6.66 -6.90 10.60
CA GLN A 244 -6.10 -7.46 9.36
C GLN A 244 -6.21 -6.46 8.20
N ALA A 245 -7.32 -5.74 8.10
CA ALA A 245 -7.50 -4.69 7.10
C ALA A 245 -6.52 -3.52 7.33
N GLU A 246 -6.31 -3.10 8.58
CA GLU A 246 -5.27 -2.11 8.95
C GLU A 246 -3.87 -2.60 8.58
N ALA A 247 -3.56 -3.88 8.85
CA ALA A 247 -2.30 -4.50 8.48
C ALA A 247 -2.08 -4.52 6.95
N PHE A 248 -3.12 -4.81 6.18
CA PHE A 248 -3.08 -4.75 4.71
C PHE A 248 -2.81 -3.33 4.21
N ALA A 249 -3.46 -2.32 4.78
CA ALA A 249 -3.24 -0.91 4.40
C ALA A 249 -1.82 -0.43 4.73
N ASN A 250 -1.29 -0.83 5.90
CA ASN A 250 0.12 -0.57 6.26
C ASN A 250 1.08 -1.25 5.28
N TRP A 251 0.83 -2.52 4.94
CA TRP A 251 1.62 -3.24 3.94
C TRP A 251 1.57 -2.56 2.58
N ARG A 252 0.40 -2.16 2.09
CA ARG A 252 0.22 -1.48 0.80
C ARG A 252 1.02 -0.17 0.75
N THR A 253 1.02 0.59 1.84
CA THR A 253 1.82 1.82 2.01
C THR A 253 3.30 1.52 1.85
N ARG A 254 3.81 0.54 2.59
CA ARG A 254 5.23 0.15 2.49
C ARG A 254 5.57 -0.39 1.11
N TYR A 255 4.69 -1.18 0.51
CA TYR A 255 4.87 -1.76 -0.81
C TYR A 255 5.01 -0.68 -1.89
N MET A 256 4.12 0.32 -1.89
CA MET A 256 4.16 1.45 -2.82
C MET A 256 5.36 2.38 -2.55
N ASN A 257 5.60 2.77 -1.30
CA ASN A 257 6.69 3.67 -0.96
C ASN A 257 8.07 3.06 -1.26
N ASN A 258 8.27 1.76 -1.00
CA ASN A 258 9.49 1.06 -1.42
C ASN A 258 9.69 1.05 -2.95
N TYR A 259 8.59 1.01 -3.72
CA TYR A 259 8.64 1.13 -5.18
C TYR A 259 9.02 2.55 -5.62
N LEU A 260 8.39 3.57 -5.03
CA LEU A 260 8.63 4.98 -5.34
C LEU A 260 10.06 5.40 -4.98
N GLU A 261 10.56 5.01 -3.81
CA GLU A 261 11.93 5.27 -3.37
C GLU A 261 12.96 4.67 -4.34
N ARG A 262 12.77 3.41 -4.76
CA ARG A 262 13.61 2.76 -5.77
C ARG A 262 13.62 3.51 -7.10
N LYS A 263 12.53 4.17 -7.45
CA LYS A 263 12.38 4.99 -8.66
C LYS A 263 12.77 6.46 -8.45
N LYS A 264 13.14 6.86 -7.22
CA LYS A 264 13.46 8.24 -6.82
C LYS A 264 12.29 9.22 -6.98
N PHE A 265 11.08 8.71 -6.82
CA PHE A 265 9.88 9.54 -6.66
C PHE A 265 9.67 9.89 -5.19
N ALA A 266 8.93 10.96 -4.93
CA ALA A 266 8.45 11.28 -3.60
C ALA A 266 7.54 10.14 -3.11
N THR A 267 7.66 9.80 -1.82
CA THR A 267 6.79 8.83 -1.17
C THR A 267 5.35 9.34 -1.17
N ASP A 268 4.41 8.43 -1.35
CA ASP A 268 2.99 8.74 -1.28
C ASP A 268 2.51 8.77 0.17
N GLY A 269 1.28 9.26 0.36
CA GLY A 269 0.59 9.22 1.65
C GLY A 269 0.34 7.79 2.14
N GLU A 270 -0.03 7.67 3.42
CA GLU A 270 -0.37 6.37 4.00
C GLU A 270 -1.74 5.91 3.50
N TYR A 271 -1.82 4.67 3.02
CA TYR A 271 -3.10 4.00 2.82
C TYR A 271 -3.65 3.63 4.19
N ARG A 272 -4.91 4.00 4.41
CA ARG A 272 -5.65 3.69 5.64
C ARG A 272 -7.10 3.42 5.31
N LEU A 273 -7.80 2.84 6.28
CA LEU A 273 -9.24 2.72 6.21
C LEU A 273 -9.87 4.13 6.26
N PRO A 274 -10.94 4.38 5.48
CA PRO A 274 -11.63 5.64 5.51
C PRO A 274 -12.27 5.84 6.89
N THR A 275 -12.34 7.10 7.32
CA THR A 275 -13.18 7.46 8.46
C THR A 275 -14.66 7.35 8.05
N GLU A 276 -15.55 7.21 9.03
CA GLU A 276 -17.01 7.19 8.80
C GLU A 276 -17.47 8.38 7.94
N ALA A 277 -16.96 9.58 8.25
CA ALA A 277 -17.29 10.79 7.51
C ALA A 277 -16.81 10.75 6.05
N GLU A 278 -15.58 10.27 5.81
CA GLU A 278 -15.04 10.11 4.45
C GLU A 278 -15.82 9.08 3.64
N TRP A 279 -16.20 7.98 4.27
CA TRP A 279 -16.98 6.92 3.65
C TRP A 279 -18.38 7.42 3.27
N GLU A 280 -19.10 8.06 4.20
CA GLU A 280 -20.41 8.64 3.92
C GLU A 280 -20.36 9.69 2.81
N TYR A 281 -19.37 10.58 2.85
CA TYR A 281 -19.23 11.62 1.84
C TYR A 281 -18.98 11.03 0.45
N ALA A 282 -18.13 10.01 0.36
CA ALA A 282 -17.87 9.34 -0.90
C ALA A 282 -19.09 8.53 -1.39
N ALA A 283 -19.82 7.86 -0.49
CA ALA A 283 -21.04 7.13 -0.81
C ALA A 283 -22.18 8.05 -1.29
N ARG A 284 -22.26 9.28 -0.76
CA ARG A 284 -23.27 10.29 -1.15
C ARG A 284 -23.00 10.95 -2.52
N GLY A 285 -21.84 10.72 -3.15
CA GLY A 285 -21.60 11.10 -4.54
C GLY A 285 -21.78 12.59 -4.86
N ASN A 286 -21.21 13.49 -4.04
CA ASN A 286 -21.26 14.95 -4.22
C ASN A 286 -22.67 15.58 -4.20
N ARG A 287 -23.68 14.88 -3.65
CA ARG A 287 -25.01 15.45 -3.41
C ARG A 287 -24.99 16.19 -2.07
N THR A 288 -24.78 17.50 -2.11
CA THR A 288 -24.66 18.38 -0.92
C THR A 288 -26.01 18.90 -0.38
N GLY A 289 -27.14 18.32 -0.80
CA GLY A 289 -28.45 18.80 -0.36
C GLY A 289 -29.66 17.90 -0.64
N SER A 290 -29.50 16.66 -1.09
CA SER A 290 -30.61 15.71 -1.15
C SER A 290 -30.56 14.78 0.06
N MET A 291 -31.67 14.75 0.80
CA MET A 291 -31.95 13.75 1.84
C MET A 291 -32.12 12.33 1.26
N PHE A 292 -31.98 12.14 -0.07
CA PHE A 292 -32.21 10.87 -0.74
C PHE A 292 -31.22 10.59 -1.89
N GLY A 293 -30.97 9.29 -2.06
CA GLY A 293 -30.39 8.65 -3.24
C GLY A 293 -31.33 8.65 -4.42
#